data_AF-A0A4U8SVW1-F1
#
_entry.id   AF-A0A4U8SVW1-F1
#
_cell.length_a   1.000
_cell.length_b   1.000
_cell.length_c   1.000
_cell.angle_alpha   90.00
_cell.angle_beta   90.00
_cell.angle_gamma   90.00
#
_symmetry.space_group_name_H-M   'P 1'
#
loop_
_entity.id
_entity.type
_entity.pdbx_description
1 polymer ?
#
loop_
_entity_poly.entity_id
_entity_poly.type
_entity_poly.pdbx_seq_one_letter_code
_entity_poly.pdbx_strand_id
1 'polypeptide(L)'
;MGFGDFAMGYLVGQSFSGPNHIPDGSAPYSEWSAQAKKDWDKKCDEAYWRAWDRAYKEGILERMENTPEACVQTAKKLGIDKPTLIREIKNGNIKIVTTTTNPNIPDHYVWADDSREEAQTEAYKEYLAEAQKIMAAYEYRIL
;
A
#
# COMPACT_ATOMS: atom_id res chain seq x y z
N MET A 1 12.84 2.37 27.62
CA MET A 1 13.31 2.94 26.34
C MET A 1 12.75 2.04 25.26
N GLY A 2 11.64 2.48 24.66
CA GLY A 2 10.78 1.63 23.83
C GLY A 2 11.24 1.61 22.38
N PHE A 3 11.14 0.44 21.75
CA PHE A 3 11.38 0.19 20.32
C PHE A 3 10.64 1.18 19.38
N GLY A 4 9.61 1.87 19.88
CA GLY A 4 8.87 2.90 19.16
C GLY A 4 9.69 4.13 18.78
N ASP A 5 10.61 4.61 19.63
CA ASP A 5 11.40 5.82 19.31
C ASP A 5 12.37 5.59 18.14
N PHE A 6 12.88 4.37 17.98
CA PHE A 6 13.85 4.06 16.93
C PHE A 6 13.19 3.87 15.55
N ALA A 7 12.01 3.24 15.50
CA ALA A 7 11.24 3.10 14.27
C ALA A 7 10.69 4.46 13.77
N MET A 8 10.35 5.35 14.70
CA MET A 8 9.84 6.70 14.43
C MET A 8 10.88 7.64 13.80
N GLY A 9 12.16 7.49 14.14
CA GLY A 9 13.26 8.24 13.52
C GLY A 9 13.48 7.91 12.04
N TYR A 10 13.25 6.64 11.66
CA TYR A 10 13.54 6.15 10.32
C TYR A 10 12.44 6.50 9.31
N LEU A 11 11.16 6.52 9.73
CA LEU A 11 10.01 6.76 8.86
C LEU A 11 9.84 8.22 8.42
N VAL A 12 10.38 9.19 9.17
CA VAL A 12 10.16 10.63 8.93
C VAL A 12 11.37 11.30 8.23
N GLY A 13 12.44 10.55 7.94
CA GLY A 13 13.61 11.08 7.23
C GLY A 13 14.34 12.23 7.95
N GLN A 14 14.02 12.49 9.22
CA GLN A 14 14.71 13.49 10.02
C GLN A 14 15.76 12.78 10.88
N SER A 15 17.03 13.06 10.58
CA SER A 15 18.13 12.78 11.49
C SER A 15 17.86 13.54 12.79
N PHE A 16 17.39 12.84 13.83
CA PHE A 16 17.21 13.42 15.16
C PHE A 16 18.59 13.66 15.78
N SER A 17 19.25 14.76 15.42
CA SER A 17 20.29 15.35 16.25
C SER A 17 19.62 16.12 17.40
N GLY A 18 19.18 15.40 18.43
CA GLY A 18 18.77 15.97 19.71
C GLY A 18 17.31 15.72 20.11
N PRO A 19 17.00 15.83 21.41
CA PRO A 19 15.77 15.32 21.99
C PRO A 19 14.56 16.18 21.61
N ASN A 20 13.47 15.51 21.20
CA ASN A 20 12.09 16.02 21.26
C ASN A 20 11.77 17.32 20.50
N HIS A 21 12.07 17.41 19.21
CA HIS A 21 11.48 18.45 18.35
C HIS A 21 10.60 17.84 17.25
N ILE A 22 9.29 17.89 17.52
CA ILE A 22 8.16 17.67 16.61
C ILE A 22 7.55 19.08 16.34
N PRO A 23 6.96 19.39 15.16
CA PRO A 23 6.68 20.77 14.73
C PRO A 23 5.45 21.39 15.41
N ASP A 24 5.60 21.73 16.69
CA ASP A 24 4.99 22.86 17.40
C ASP A 24 5.72 22.93 18.77
N GLY A 25 6.81 23.69 18.81
CA GLY A 25 7.72 23.67 19.95
C GLY A 25 7.05 24.17 21.23
N SER A 26 6.95 23.33 22.27
CA SER A 26 7.17 23.74 23.67
C SER A 26 6.92 22.65 24.73
N ALA A 27 6.19 21.56 24.48
CA ALA A 27 5.88 20.57 25.51
C ALA A 27 6.31 19.14 25.12
N PRO A 28 6.91 18.35 26.05
CA PRO A 28 7.20 16.93 25.81
C PRO A 28 5.89 16.15 25.60
N TYR A 29 5.92 15.09 24.79
CA TYR A 29 4.74 14.28 24.45
C TYR A 29 3.97 13.79 25.70
N SER A 30 4.64 13.55 26.83
CA SER A 30 3.99 13.21 28.11
C SER A 30 2.97 14.24 28.59
N GLU A 31 3.21 15.52 28.32
CA GLU A 31 2.41 16.67 28.75
C GLU A 31 1.32 17.06 27.74
N TRP A 32 1.26 16.37 26.59
CA TRP A 32 0.22 16.62 25.61
C TRP A 32 -1.14 16.15 26.12
N SER A 33 -2.18 16.89 25.73
CA SER A 33 -3.56 16.49 25.94
C SER A 33 -3.83 15.14 25.28
N ALA A 34 -4.78 14.36 25.82
CA ALA A 34 -5.14 13.06 25.26
C ALA A 34 -5.61 13.17 23.79
N GLN A 35 -6.21 14.30 23.41
CA GLN A 35 -6.63 14.57 22.04
C GLN A 35 -5.43 14.82 21.12
N ALA A 36 -4.47 15.65 21.54
CA ALA A 36 -3.27 15.93 20.74
C ALA A 36 -2.42 14.67 20.52
N LYS A 37 -2.34 13.79 21.52
CA LYS A 37 -1.70 12.46 21.39
C LYS A 37 -2.40 11.61 20.33
N LYS A 38 -3.73 11.48 20.39
CA LYS A 38 -4.51 10.73 19.39
C LYS A 38 -4.35 11.27 17.98
N ASP A 39 -4.39 12.60 17.81
CA ASP A 39 -4.25 13.24 16.50
C ASP A 39 -2.84 13.04 15.91
N TRP A 40 -1.82 13.05 16.77
CA TRP A 40 -0.45 12.74 16.39
C TRP A 40 -0.25 11.27 16.05
N ASP A 41 -0.74 10.36 16.89
CA ASP A 41 -0.66 8.91 16.64
C ASP A 41 -1.32 8.56 15.31
N LYS A 42 -2.47 9.20 15.01
CA LYS A 42 -3.13 9.06 13.71
C LYS A 42 -2.27 9.55 12.54
N LYS A 43 -1.61 10.71 12.67
CA LYS A 43 -0.69 11.22 11.64
C LYS A 43 0.50 10.28 11.43
N CYS A 44 1.03 9.70 12.50
CA CYS A 44 2.11 8.74 12.44
C CYS A 44 1.68 7.43 11.78
N ASP A 45 0.50 6.93 12.11
CA ASP A 45 -0.09 5.73 11.48
C ASP A 45 -0.33 5.97 9.98
N GLU A 46 -0.91 7.11 9.61
CA GLU A 46 -1.07 7.49 8.19
C GLU A 46 0.28 7.60 7.45
N ALA A 47 1.31 8.16 8.09
CA ALA A 47 2.65 8.26 7.52
C ALA A 47 3.31 6.88 7.36
N TYR A 48 3.19 6.02 8.38
CA TYR A 48 3.65 4.64 8.34
C TYR A 48 3.03 3.89 7.16
N TRP A 49 1.70 3.93 7.06
CA TRP A 49 0.99 3.22 6.01
C TRP A 49 1.30 3.74 4.61
N ARG A 50 1.48 5.06 4.44
CA ARG A 50 1.95 5.63 3.16
C ARG A 50 3.35 5.14 2.78
N ALA A 51 4.26 5.09 3.74
CA ALA A 51 5.62 4.58 3.50
C ALA A 51 5.60 3.08 3.18
N TRP A 52 4.77 2.31 3.91
CA TRP A 52 4.56 0.89 3.67
C TRP A 52 3.99 0.64 2.27
N ASP A 53 2.91 1.33 1.90
CA ASP A 53 2.25 1.20 0.60
C ASP A 53 3.23 1.46 -0.55
N ARG A 54 4.05 2.51 -0.41
CA ARG A 54 5.09 2.84 -1.38
C ARG A 54 6.15 1.76 -1.50
N ALA A 55 6.74 1.34 -0.38
CA ALA A 55 7.79 0.33 -0.38
C ALA A 55 7.29 -1.02 -0.92
N TYR A 56 6.06 -1.40 -0.56
CA TYR A 56 5.44 -2.63 -1.04
C TYR A 56 5.20 -2.59 -2.56
N LYS A 57 4.65 -1.48 -3.07
CA LYS A 57 4.44 -1.28 -4.51
C LYS A 57 5.76 -1.29 -5.28
N GLU A 58 6.80 -0.61 -4.78
CA GLU A 58 8.12 -0.61 -5.38
C GLU A 58 8.72 -2.04 -5.43
N GLY A 59 8.60 -2.81 -4.35
CA GLY A 59 9.06 -4.21 -4.31
C GLY A 59 8.32 -5.13 -5.28
N ILE A 60 7.00 -4.95 -5.44
CA ILE A 60 6.23 -5.70 -6.46
C ILE A 60 6.73 -5.37 -7.86
N LEU A 61 6.89 -4.07 -8.17
CA LEU A 61 7.33 -3.63 -9.49
C LEU A 61 8.75 -4.14 -9.80
N GLU A 62 9.67 -4.06 -8.85
CA GLU A 62 11.02 -4.60 -8.98
C GLU A 62 10.99 -6.12 -9.25
N ARG A 63 10.15 -6.86 -8.54
CA ARG A 63 9.98 -8.31 -8.77
C ARG A 63 9.41 -8.59 -10.16
N MET A 64 8.43 -7.81 -10.61
CA MET A 64 7.87 -7.95 -11.95
C MET A 64 8.91 -7.67 -13.03
N GLU A 65 9.74 -6.64 -12.87
CA GLU A 65 10.77 -6.28 -13.84
C GLU A 65 11.87 -7.36 -13.92
N ASN A 66 12.28 -7.91 -12.78
CA ASN A 66 13.41 -8.85 -12.71
C ASN A 66 13.03 -10.33 -12.88
N THR A 67 11.77 -10.71 -12.68
CA THR A 67 11.32 -12.11 -12.75
C THR A 67 10.42 -12.31 -13.96
N PRO A 68 10.84 -13.02 -15.02
CA PRO A 68 10.06 -13.20 -16.23
C PRO A 68 8.65 -13.78 -15.99
N GLU A 69 8.53 -14.82 -15.15
CA GLU A 69 7.23 -15.48 -14.92
C GLU A 69 6.29 -14.71 -13.97
N ALA A 70 6.79 -13.68 -13.28
CA ALA A 70 5.99 -12.94 -12.32
C ALA A 70 4.81 -12.21 -12.99
N CYS A 71 3.61 -12.39 -12.42
CA CYS A 71 2.37 -11.72 -12.80
C CYS A 71 1.91 -11.92 -14.27
N VAL A 72 2.44 -12.93 -14.97
CA VAL A 72 2.03 -13.26 -16.35
C VAL A 72 0.57 -13.72 -16.40
N GLN A 73 0.15 -14.57 -15.45
CA GLN A 73 -1.25 -15.02 -15.36
C GLN A 73 -2.20 -13.88 -15.02
N THR A 74 -1.77 -12.98 -14.12
CA THR A 74 -2.50 -11.75 -13.79
C THR A 74 -2.69 -10.89 -15.03
N ALA A 75 -1.62 -10.56 -15.75
CA ALA A 75 -1.71 -9.76 -16.98
C ALA A 75 -2.70 -10.38 -17.99
N LYS A 76 -2.64 -11.70 -18.17
CA LYS A 76 -3.58 -12.44 -19.03
C LYS A 76 -5.03 -12.31 -18.56
N LYS A 77 -5.31 -12.40 -17.26
CA LYS A 77 -6.67 -12.19 -16.71
C LYS A 77 -7.16 -10.76 -16.93
N LEU A 78 -6.27 -9.77 -16.91
CA LEU A 78 -6.60 -8.37 -17.24
C LEU A 78 -6.64 -8.09 -18.74
N GLY A 79 -6.39 -9.08 -19.60
CA GLY A 79 -6.41 -8.89 -21.06
C GLY A 79 -5.23 -8.08 -21.61
N ILE A 80 -4.15 -7.93 -20.85
CA ILE A 80 -2.98 -7.12 -21.21
C ILE A 80 -1.69 -7.95 -21.14
N ASP A 81 -0.61 -7.43 -21.71
CA ASP A 81 0.72 -8.00 -21.51
C ASP A 81 1.39 -7.43 -20.25
N LYS A 82 2.45 -8.12 -19.78
CA LYS A 82 3.16 -7.76 -18.55
C LYS A 82 3.80 -6.36 -18.59
N PRO A 83 4.45 -5.92 -19.69
CA PRO A 83 4.92 -4.53 -19.82
C PRO A 83 3.79 -3.50 -19.65
N THR A 84 2.61 -3.74 -20.23
CA THR A 84 1.45 -2.87 -20.03
C THR A 84 0.98 -2.91 -18.58
N LEU A 85 0.90 -4.08 -17.95
CA LEU A 85 0.54 -4.20 -16.53
C LEU A 85 1.45 -3.32 -15.64
N ILE A 86 2.77 -3.42 -15.80
CA ILE A 86 3.75 -2.60 -15.06
C ILE A 86 3.50 -1.10 -15.29
N ARG A 87 3.29 -0.70 -16.55
CA ARG A 87 3.03 0.70 -16.92
C ARG A 87 1.75 1.23 -16.28
N GLU A 88 0.66 0.47 -16.37
CA GLU A 88 -0.64 0.88 -15.83
C GLU A 88 -0.64 0.93 -14.29
N ILE A 89 0.13 0.06 -13.60
CA ILE A 89 0.36 0.15 -12.15
C ILE A 89 1.12 1.44 -11.79
N LYS A 90 2.18 1.78 -12.55
CA LYS A 90 2.96 3.02 -12.35
C LYS A 90 2.12 4.27 -12.60
N ASN A 91 1.23 4.22 -13.58
CA ASN A 91 0.31 5.32 -13.92
C ASN A 91 -0.88 5.44 -12.94
N GLY A 92 -1.09 4.46 -12.06
CA GLY A 92 -2.23 4.43 -11.13
C GLY A 92 -3.55 3.98 -11.76
N ASN A 93 -3.51 3.48 -12.99
CA ASN A 93 -4.68 2.93 -13.69
C ASN A 93 -5.03 1.52 -13.20
N ILE A 94 -4.06 0.81 -12.64
CA ILE A 94 -4.26 -0.46 -11.93
C ILE A 94 -3.85 -0.26 -10.48
N LYS A 95 -4.74 -0.66 -9.57
CA LYS A 95 -4.51 -0.68 -8.14
C LYS A 95 -4.19 -2.10 -7.68
N ILE A 96 -3.30 -2.21 -6.70
CA ILE A 96 -2.92 -3.49 -6.11
C ILE A 96 -3.74 -3.67 -4.82
N VAL A 97 -4.50 -4.75 -4.75
CA VAL A 97 -5.26 -5.15 -3.57
C VAL A 97 -4.50 -6.28 -2.89
N THR A 98 -3.97 -6.00 -1.70
CA THR A 98 -3.20 -6.96 -0.91
C THR A 98 -3.84 -7.14 0.47
N THR A 99 -3.75 -8.34 1.04
CA THR A 99 -4.28 -8.61 2.38
C THR A 99 -3.20 -8.43 3.44
N THR A 100 -3.49 -7.67 4.49
CA THR A 100 -2.54 -7.41 5.59
C THR A 100 -2.51 -8.53 6.63
N THR A 101 -3.58 -9.34 6.68
CA THR A 101 -3.76 -10.37 7.71
C THR A 101 -3.34 -11.78 7.29
N ASN A 102 -3.20 -12.04 5.98
CA ASN A 102 -2.87 -13.39 5.50
C ASN A 102 -1.91 -13.36 4.29
N PRO A 103 -0.62 -13.63 4.49
CA PRO A 103 0.38 -13.57 3.41
C PRO A 103 0.24 -14.70 2.37
N ASN A 104 -0.62 -15.70 2.61
CA ASN A 104 -0.84 -16.79 1.65
C ASN A 104 -1.87 -16.43 0.57
N ILE A 105 -2.58 -15.31 0.71
CA ILE A 105 -3.52 -14.85 -0.30
C ILE A 105 -2.75 -14.04 -1.34
N PRO A 106 -2.81 -14.41 -2.63
CA PRO A 106 -2.11 -13.67 -3.67
C PRO A 106 -2.68 -12.26 -3.85
N ASP A 107 -1.83 -11.34 -4.25
CA ASP A 107 -2.24 -9.97 -4.58
C ASP A 107 -3.20 -9.96 -5.78
N HIS A 108 -4.20 -9.09 -5.71
CA HIS A 108 -5.15 -8.86 -6.79
C HIS A 108 -4.91 -7.51 -7.46
N TYR A 109 -5.19 -7.41 -8.75
CA TYR A 109 -4.84 -6.25 -9.59
C TYR A 109 -6.10 -5.76 -10.28
N VAL A 110 -6.61 -4.61 -9.85
CA VAL A 110 -7.94 -4.13 -10.22
C VAL A 110 -7.79 -2.83 -11.00
N TRP A 111 -8.50 -2.69 -12.12
CA TRP A 111 -8.59 -1.43 -12.85
C TRP A 111 -9.21 -0.35 -11.95
N ALA A 112 -8.59 0.84 -11.94
CA ALA A 112 -9.09 1.98 -11.18
C ALA A 112 -10.36 2.59 -11.79
N ASP A 113 -10.53 2.41 -13.10
CA ASP A 113 -11.66 2.87 -13.91
C ASP A 113 -12.37 1.64 -14.48
N ASP A 114 -13.64 1.47 -14.10
CA ASP A 114 -14.48 0.35 -14.51
C ASP A 114 -15.07 0.54 -15.92
N SER A 115 -15.04 1.75 -16.48
CA SER A 115 -15.57 2.05 -17.82
C SER A 115 -14.67 1.57 -18.96
N ARG A 116 -13.45 1.12 -18.65
CA ARG A 116 -12.47 0.63 -19.63
C ARG A 116 -12.94 -0.63 -20.33
N GLU A 117 -12.61 -0.77 -21.61
CA GLU A 117 -12.97 -1.96 -22.42
C GLU A 117 -12.45 -3.24 -21.78
N GLU A 118 -11.22 -3.22 -21.26
CA GLU A 118 -10.59 -4.36 -20.60
C GLU A 118 -11.35 -4.76 -19.31
N ALA A 119 -11.92 -3.77 -18.61
CA ALA A 119 -12.71 -3.95 -17.39
C ALA A 119 -14.15 -4.44 -17.65
N GLN A 120 -14.60 -4.44 -18.90
CA GLN A 120 -15.92 -4.93 -19.30
C GLN A 120 -15.93 -6.39 -19.73
N THR A 121 -14.76 -7.02 -19.86
CA THR A 121 -14.64 -8.42 -20.26
C THR A 121 -15.21 -9.36 -19.19
N GLU A 122 -15.87 -10.44 -19.61
CA GLU A 122 -16.46 -11.41 -18.67
C GLU A 122 -15.41 -12.08 -17.77
N ALA A 123 -14.24 -12.40 -18.35
CA ALA A 123 -13.11 -12.95 -17.59
C ALA A 123 -12.62 -11.99 -16.48
N TYR A 124 -12.60 -10.68 -16.75
CA TYR A 124 -12.25 -9.70 -15.74
C TYR A 124 -13.35 -9.55 -14.68
N LYS A 125 -14.63 -9.58 -15.06
CA LYS A 125 -15.74 -9.53 -14.10
C LYS A 125 -15.72 -10.70 -13.11
N GLU A 126 -15.45 -11.91 -13.60
CA GLU A 126 -15.24 -13.09 -12.76
C GLU A 126 -14.08 -12.89 -11.78
N TYR A 127 -12.93 -12.41 -12.29
CA TYR A 127 -11.77 -12.09 -11.47
C TYR A 127 -12.03 -10.98 -10.43
N LEU A 128 -12.80 -9.95 -10.81
CA LEU A 128 -13.19 -8.87 -9.91
C LEU A 128 -14.08 -9.39 -8.78
N ALA A 129 -15.02 -10.30 -9.09
CA ALA A 129 -15.86 -10.93 -8.08
C ALA A 129 -15.04 -11.79 -7.10
N GLU A 130 -13.98 -12.46 -7.57
CA GLU A 130 -13.02 -13.17 -6.69
C GLU A 130 -12.32 -12.19 -5.74
N ALA A 131 -11.79 -11.08 -6.28
CA ALA A 131 -11.12 -10.05 -5.48
C ALA A 131 -12.07 -9.43 -4.43
N GLN A 132 -13.31 -9.14 -4.80
CA GLN A 132 -14.33 -8.60 -3.90
C GLN A 132 -14.67 -9.55 -2.75
N LYS A 133 -14.74 -10.87 -2.99
CA LYS A 133 -14.95 -11.87 -1.93
C LYS A 133 -13.81 -11.86 -0.92
N ILE A 134 -12.58 -11.70 -1.38
CA ILE A 134 -11.40 -11.62 -0.50
C ILE A 134 -11.43 -10.33 0.32
N MET A 135 -11.74 -9.20 -0.31
CA MET A 135 -11.89 -7.91 0.36
C MET A 135 -13.00 -7.92 1.43
N ALA A 136 -14.06 -8.72 1.22
CA ALA A 136 -15.13 -8.88 2.21
C ALA A 136 -14.74 -9.81 3.38
N ALA A 137 -13.77 -10.72 3.17
CA ALA A 137 -13.39 -11.74 4.14
C ALA A 137 -12.16 -11.38 4.99
N TYR A 138 -11.29 -10.48 4.51
CA TYR A 138 -10.00 -10.17 5.12
C TYR A 138 -9.75 -8.66 5.18
N GLU A 139 -8.88 -8.23 6.11
CA GLU A 139 -8.35 -6.87 6.07
C GLU A 139 -7.43 -6.72 4.85
N TYR A 140 -7.67 -5.65 4.09
CA TYR A 140 -6.99 -5.39 2.84
C TYR A 140 -6.50 -3.96 2.75
N ARG A 141 -5.52 -3.74 1.88
CA ARG A 141 -5.06 -2.42 1.46
C ARG A 141 -5.08 -2.31 -0.06
N ILE A 142 -5.25 -1.07 -0.53
CA ILE A 142 -5.27 -0.72 -1.94
C ILE A 142 -4.11 0.25 -2.20
N LEU A 143 -3.21 -0.11 -3.10
CA LEU A 143 -1.97 0.61 -3.47
C LEU A 143 -2.03 1.22 -4.87
#